data_AF-A0A1S8TSB1-F1
#
_entry.id   AF-A0A1S8TSB1-F1
#
_cell.length_a   1.000
_cell.length_b   1.000
_cell.length_c   1.000
_cell.angle_alpha   90.00
_cell.angle_beta   90.00
_cell.angle_gamma   90.00
#
_symmetry.space_group_name_H-M   'P 1'
#
loop_
_entity.id
_entity.type
_entity.pdbx_description
1 polymer ?
#
loop_
_entity_poly.entity_id
_entity_poly.type
_entity_poly.pdbx_seq_one_letter_code
_entity_poly.pdbx_strand_id
1 'polypeptide(L)'
;MQYKDRDIENISSILCGEKRIDIPDDLYLNEKNLYEICLDMGVEADFMCEKEISVYKQTKMLLMKCALYGKFEEFINYYMEIYLNKYIHTITRSGYSFLQIKDNIIRYINSLWSIPEKHFAYVDGEWKIDNVKFKEYDMLGEGGFSTVYRCNPLIKPLRVYKVLNEREKSCESSVYRFRREYGIMQKHNESGYTIKVYDFNECELVYSMEYAGMSLEEYIESGKIKEGEKDEIIKRCVECMMYLHDKGVLHRDFHPGNILLNKDKYWVATDFGLAKDISDKYSRQTTTTHAVGRFWFTDPVQLEALKEGTVSTDMYSLARTIDYIMNENKSGKVHKYSSIIYKAISPEIELRYGNIHDMYEDIINIMNRTTYESSEETANRLVEDYKRTNKYNITSLIDIFTKEDKGEILWLLILEHENVFIKPYLEIASINPMVGLNIIKEANDYMQNGYKNWNDYDKFANWAYSVLKNRKHIHDEINVQLADIIEYVSNSVGRFAIKTLSNIIKKDTSVDSHIRAMLTYQDGY
;
A
#
# COMPACT_ATOMS: atom_id res chain seq x y z
N MET A 1 -30.26 -27.88 -18.41
CA MET A 1 -29.43 -27.75 -19.63
C MET A 1 -28.02 -27.38 -19.24
N GLN A 2 -27.02 -27.87 -19.96
CA GLN A 2 -25.60 -27.51 -19.77
C GLN A 2 -25.32 -26.02 -20.09
N TYR A 3 -26.25 -25.34 -20.76
CA TYR A 3 -26.16 -23.98 -21.26
C TYR A 3 -27.32 -23.13 -20.71
N LYS A 4 -27.10 -21.82 -20.52
CA LYS A 4 -28.15 -20.88 -20.12
C LYS A 4 -28.84 -20.32 -21.36
N ASP A 5 -30.15 -20.12 -21.30
CA ASP A 5 -30.94 -19.56 -22.41
C ASP A 5 -30.39 -18.23 -22.93
N ARG A 6 -29.91 -17.37 -22.02
CA ARG A 6 -29.29 -16.08 -22.36
C ARG A 6 -28.02 -16.23 -23.20
N ASP A 7 -27.21 -17.26 -22.95
CA ASP A 7 -26.00 -17.51 -23.73
C ASP A 7 -26.36 -17.95 -25.15
N ILE A 8 -27.40 -18.77 -25.29
CA ILE A 8 -27.95 -19.19 -26.58
C ILE A 8 -28.49 -17.98 -27.35
N GLU A 9 -29.27 -17.11 -26.71
CA GLU A 9 -29.77 -15.87 -27.31
C GLU A 9 -28.65 -14.96 -27.81
N ASN A 10 -27.61 -14.79 -27.00
CA ASN A 10 -26.45 -13.97 -27.35
C ASN A 10 -25.74 -14.53 -28.59
N ILE A 11 -25.51 -15.84 -28.64
CA ILE A 11 -24.86 -16.49 -29.79
C ILE A 11 -25.75 -16.38 -31.03
N SER A 12 -27.05 -16.63 -30.92
CA SER A 12 -27.98 -16.46 -32.04
C SER A 12 -27.93 -15.05 -32.61
N SER A 13 -27.90 -14.02 -31.76
CA SER A 13 -27.86 -12.62 -32.21
C SER A 13 -26.59 -12.30 -33.01
N ILE A 14 -25.45 -12.87 -32.63
CA ILE A 14 -24.19 -12.72 -33.37
C ILE A 14 -24.27 -13.44 -34.71
N LEU A 15 -24.67 -14.72 -34.71
CA LEU A 15 -24.61 -15.55 -35.90
C LEU A 15 -25.58 -15.11 -37.00
N CYS A 16 -26.74 -14.53 -36.65
CA CYS A 16 -27.71 -14.01 -37.62
C CYS A 16 -27.55 -12.50 -37.93
N GLY A 17 -26.56 -11.82 -37.32
CA GLY A 17 -26.26 -10.42 -37.61
C GLY A 17 -27.19 -9.38 -36.97
N GLU A 18 -28.03 -9.79 -36.01
CA GLU A 18 -28.74 -8.80 -35.16
C GLU A 18 -27.74 -8.02 -34.28
N LYS A 19 -26.72 -8.71 -33.78
CA LYS A 19 -25.55 -8.10 -33.15
C LYS A 19 -24.37 -8.15 -34.10
N ARG A 20 -24.11 -7.03 -34.76
CA ARG A 20 -23.01 -6.89 -35.73
C ARG A 20 -21.65 -7.03 -35.04
N ILE A 21 -20.80 -7.86 -35.66
CA ILE A 21 -19.39 -8.04 -35.32
C ILE A 21 -18.54 -7.78 -36.57
N ASP A 22 -17.22 -7.69 -36.39
CA ASP A 22 -16.28 -7.40 -37.48
C ASP A 22 -16.06 -8.63 -38.38
N ILE A 23 -17.07 -8.95 -39.19
CA ILE A 23 -17.08 -9.97 -40.25
C ILE A 23 -17.93 -9.49 -41.45
N PRO A 24 -17.67 -9.99 -42.68
CA PRO A 24 -18.51 -9.70 -43.85
C PRO A 24 -19.98 -10.13 -43.69
N ASP A 25 -20.88 -9.32 -44.25
CA ASP A 25 -22.34 -9.52 -44.15
C ASP A 25 -22.83 -10.87 -44.69
N ASP A 26 -22.19 -11.36 -45.75
CA ASP A 26 -22.54 -12.64 -46.40
C ASP A 26 -22.31 -13.87 -45.50
N LEU A 27 -21.62 -13.70 -44.36
CA LEU A 27 -21.36 -14.78 -43.40
C LEU A 27 -22.45 -14.96 -42.36
N TYR A 28 -23.33 -13.96 -42.18
CA TYR A 28 -24.44 -14.08 -41.24
C TYR A 28 -25.45 -15.12 -41.74
N LEU A 29 -25.99 -15.89 -40.80
CA LEU A 29 -27.00 -16.91 -41.08
C LEU A 29 -28.26 -16.25 -41.63
N ASN A 30 -28.85 -16.91 -42.62
CA ASN A 30 -30.14 -16.58 -43.21
C ASN A 30 -30.99 -17.86 -43.30
N GLU A 31 -32.25 -17.74 -43.70
CA GLU A 31 -33.20 -18.88 -43.75
C GLU A 31 -32.68 -20.06 -44.58
N LYS A 32 -32.11 -19.78 -45.76
CA LYS A 32 -31.58 -20.81 -46.66
C LYS A 32 -30.45 -21.58 -45.99
N ASN A 33 -29.51 -20.85 -45.42
CA ASN A 33 -28.31 -21.42 -44.81
C ASN A 33 -28.64 -22.20 -43.52
N LEU A 34 -29.62 -21.73 -42.74
CA LEU A 34 -30.11 -22.45 -41.57
C LEU A 34 -30.74 -23.80 -41.95
N TYR A 35 -31.51 -23.84 -43.05
CA TYR A 35 -32.09 -25.09 -43.53
C TYR A 35 -31.01 -26.09 -43.97
N GLU A 36 -29.98 -25.62 -44.69
CA GLU A 36 -28.82 -26.44 -45.06
C GLU A 36 -28.09 -26.99 -43.82
N ILE A 37 -27.87 -26.17 -42.79
CA ILE A 37 -27.24 -26.60 -41.54
C ILE A 37 -28.10 -27.68 -40.84
N CYS A 38 -29.42 -27.49 -40.77
CA CYS A 38 -30.31 -28.48 -40.15
C CYS A 38 -30.23 -29.84 -40.86
N LEU A 39 -30.20 -29.84 -42.19
CA LEU A 39 -30.05 -31.05 -42.99
C LEU A 39 -28.69 -31.72 -42.75
N ASP A 40 -27.61 -30.96 -42.82
CA ASP A 40 -26.25 -31.48 -42.67
C ASP A 40 -26.00 -32.03 -41.25
N MET A 41 -26.60 -31.42 -40.23
CA MET A 41 -26.48 -31.87 -38.83
C MET A 41 -27.50 -32.93 -38.41
N GLY A 42 -28.46 -33.26 -39.29
CA GLY A 42 -29.57 -34.17 -38.97
C GLY A 42 -30.45 -33.67 -37.82
N VAL A 43 -30.74 -32.37 -37.79
CA VAL A 43 -31.63 -31.74 -36.80
C VAL A 43 -32.97 -31.42 -37.49
N GLU A 44 -34.08 -31.79 -36.85
CA GLU A 44 -35.43 -31.52 -37.38
C GLU A 44 -35.69 -30.02 -37.53
N ALA A 45 -36.06 -29.61 -38.75
CA ALA A 45 -36.31 -28.22 -39.17
C ALA A 45 -37.81 -27.84 -39.19
N ASP A 46 -38.64 -28.52 -38.40
CA ASP A 46 -40.07 -28.21 -38.18
C ASP A 46 -40.35 -26.72 -37.91
N PHE A 47 -39.48 -26.05 -37.14
CA PHE A 47 -39.56 -24.63 -36.81
C PHE A 47 -39.28 -23.68 -38.00
N MET A 48 -38.73 -24.19 -39.10
CA MET A 48 -38.42 -23.39 -40.31
C MET A 48 -39.65 -23.23 -41.22
N CYS A 49 -40.72 -24.00 -41.02
CA CYS A 49 -41.94 -23.94 -41.82
C CYS A 49 -42.94 -22.86 -41.36
N GLU A 50 -42.68 -22.21 -40.23
CA GLU A 50 -43.53 -21.16 -39.68
C GLU A 50 -43.26 -19.82 -40.39
N LYS A 51 -44.20 -19.41 -41.26
CA LYS A 51 -44.06 -18.28 -42.23
C LYS A 51 -43.83 -16.87 -41.63
N GLU A 52 -43.66 -16.74 -40.31
CA GLU A 52 -43.57 -15.44 -39.61
C GLU A 52 -42.46 -15.38 -38.54
N ILE A 53 -41.54 -16.34 -38.50
CA ILE A 53 -40.44 -16.33 -37.53
C ILE A 53 -39.20 -15.63 -38.12
N SER A 54 -38.63 -14.67 -37.39
CA SER A 54 -37.38 -14.02 -37.78
C SER A 54 -36.20 -15.00 -37.80
N VAL A 55 -35.20 -14.74 -38.65
CA VAL A 55 -33.96 -15.53 -38.73
C VAL A 55 -33.28 -15.67 -37.36
N TYR A 56 -33.31 -14.62 -36.53
CA TYR A 56 -32.83 -14.68 -35.16
C TYR A 56 -33.55 -15.75 -34.32
N LYS A 57 -34.90 -15.75 -34.34
CA LYS A 57 -35.70 -16.72 -33.60
C LYS A 57 -35.50 -18.14 -34.13
N GLN A 58 -35.41 -18.32 -35.45
CA GLN A 58 -35.08 -19.62 -36.06
C GLN A 58 -33.69 -20.11 -35.61
N THR A 59 -32.68 -19.23 -35.62
CA THR A 59 -31.33 -19.54 -35.14
C THR A 59 -31.34 -19.93 -33.67
N LYS A 60 -32.10 -19.20 -32.83
CA LYS A 60 -32.27 -19.52 -31.41
C LYS A 60 -32.91 -20.90 -31.21
N MET A 61 -33.99 -21.21 -31.93
CA MET A 61 -34.67 -22.50 -31.84
C MET A 61 -33.75 -23.65 -32.25
N LEU A 62 -32.96 -23.49 -33.33
CA LEU A 62 -31.95 -24.45 -33.74
C LEU A 62 -30.92 -24.69 -32.63
N LEU A 63 -30.32 -23.63 -32.09
CA LEU A 63 -29.33 -23.74 -31.03
C LEU A 63 -29.90 -24.38 -29.76
N MET A 64 -31.15 -24.07 -29.40
CA MET A 64 -31.85 -24.72 -28.29
C MET A 64 -32.06 -26.22 -28.54
N LYS A 65 -32.44 -26.63 -29.77
CA LYS A 65 -32.53 -28.05 -30.13
C LYS A 65 -31.17 -28.74 -30.08
N CYS A 66 -30.12 -28.12 -30.61
CA CYS A 66 -28.76 -28.64 -30.51
C CYS A 66 -28.32 -28.81 -29.04
N ALA A 67 -28.62 -27.83 -28.19
CA ALA A 67 -28.38 -27.92 -26.75
C ALA A 67 -29.14 -29.06 -26.06
N LEU A 68 -30.42 -29.26 -26.42
CA LEU A 68 -31.25 -30.36 -25.89
C LEU A 68 -30.71 -31.74 -26.28
N TYR A 69 -30.22 -31.88 -27.51
CA TYR A 69 -29.68 -33.15 -28.03
C TYR A 69 -28.18 -33.36 -27.76
N GLY A 70 -27.54 -32.46 -27.00
CA GLY A 70 -26.10 -32.55 -26.73
C GLY A 70 -25.21 -32.28 -27.95
N LYS A 71 -25.76 -31.67 -29.00
CA LYS A 71 -25.08 -31.32 -30.27
C LYS A 71 -24.62 -29.87 -30.35
N PHE A 72 -24.55 -29.15 -29.23
CA PHE A 72 -24.24 -27.72 -29.25
C PHE A 72 -22.79 -27.42 -29.67
N GLU A 73 -21.82 -28.19 -29.15
CA GLU A 73 -20.42 -28.08 -29.58
C GLU A 73 -20.23 -28.56 -31.02
N GLU A 74 -20.96 -29.60 -31.43
CA GLU A 74 -21.02 -30.06 -32.82
C GLU A 74 -21.51 -28.95 -33.76
N PHE A 75 -22.52 -28.16 -33.35
CA PHE A 75 -22.97 -27.00 -34.12
C PHE A 75 -21.86 -25.97 -34.28
N ILE A 76 -21.17 -25.61 -33.19
CA ILE A 76 -20.09 -24.61 -33.25
C ILE A 76 -18.95 -25.09 -34.14
N ASN A 77 -18.58 -26.37 -34.04
CA ASN A 77 -17.63 -27.01 -34.94
C ASN A 77 -18.06 -26.95 -36.40
N TYR A 78 -19.30 -27.37 -36.70
CA TYR A 78 -19.85 -27.33 -38.04
C TYR A 78 -19.81 -25.90 -38.59
N TYR A 79 -20.24 -24.92 -37.79
CA TYR A 79 -20.25 -23.53 -38.21
C TYR A 79 -18.82 -23.04 -38.53
N MET A 80 -17.87 -23.27 -37.63
CA MET A 80 -16.49 -22.78 -37.78
C MET A 80 -15.71 -23.51 -38.90
N GLU A 81 -15.86 -24.82 -39.01
CA GLU A 81 -15.00 -25.66 -39.87
C GLU A 81 -15.66 -26.07 -41.18
N ILE A 82 -16.99 -26.10 -41.27
CA ILE A 82 -17.70 -26.55 -42.48
C ILE A 82 -18.39 -25.36 -43.15
N TYR A 83 -19.24 -24.64 -42.42
CA TYR A 83 -20.01 -23.54 -42.97
C TYR A 83 -19.12 -22.39 -43.45
N LEU A 84 -18.24 -21.84 -42.60
CA LEU A 84 -17.37 -20.73 -42.99
C LEU A 84 -16.45 -21.08 -44.16
N ASN A 85 -16.04 -22.36 -44.27
CA ASN A 85 -15.19 -22.83 -45.37
C ASN A 85 -15.89 -22.72 -46.74
N LYS A 86 -17.22 -22.82 -46.80
CA LYS A 86 -18.01 -22.57 -48.03
C LYS A 86 -17.81 -21.13 -48.54
N TYR A 87 -17.41 -20.20 -47.66
CA TYR A 87 -17.25 -18.77 -47.93
C TYR A 87 -15.79 -18.29 -47.98
N ILE A 88 -14.81 -19.19 -48.01
CA ILE A 88 -13.38 -18.83 -47.97
C ILE A 88 -12.99 -17.81 -49.06
N HIS A 89 -13.52 -17.96 -50.28
CA HIS A 89 -13.27 -17.02 -51.37
C HIS A 89 -13.88 -15.63 -51.11
N THR A 90 -15.09 -15.57 -50.56
CA THR A 90 -15.74 -14.32 -50.15
C THR A 90 -14.95 -13.63 -49.03
N ILE A 91 -14.51 -14.39 -48.03
CA ILE A 91 -13.70 -13.89 -46.90
C ILE A 91 -12.41 -13.24 -47.39
N THR A 92 -11.65 -13.97 -48.22
CA THR A 92 -10.37 -13.48 -48.76
C THR A 92 -10.54 -12.25 -49.66
N ARG A 93 -11.58 -12.21 -50.50
CA ARG A 93 -11.89 -11.06 -51.36
C ARG A 93 -12.26 -9.80 -50.57
N SER A 94 -12.88 -9.97 -49.41
CA SER A 94 -13.22 -8.87 -48.49
C SER A 94 -12.04 -8.42 -47.63
N GLY A 95 -10.82 -8.94 -47.86
CA GLY A 95 -9.61 -8.49 -47.18
C GLY A 95 -9.35 -9.14 -45.81
N TYR A 96 -10.17 -10.12 -45.41
CA TYR A 96 -9.99 -10.86 -44.17
C TYR A 96 -9.25 -12.16 -44.41
N SER A 97 -8.43 -12.60 -43.43
CA SER A 97 -7.96 -13.98 -43.40
C SER A 97 -9.02 -14.90 -42.78
N PHE A 98 -9.03 -16.15 -43.22
CA PHE A 98 -9.96 -17.16 -42.68
C PHE A 98 -9.80 -17.36 -41.17
N LEU A 99 -8.56 -17.29 -40.67
CA LEU A 99 -8.25 -17.39 -39.25
C LEU A 99 -8.76 -16.16 -38.47
N GLN A 100 -8.61 -14.96 -39.03
CA GLN A 100 -9.10 -13.73 -38.41
C GLN A 100 -10.62 -13.74 -38.21
N ILE A 101 -11.38 -14.27 -39.17
CA ILE A 101 -12.83 -14.41 -39.05
C ILE A 101 -13.20 -15.33 -37.88
N LYS A 102 -12.56 -16.51 -37.79
CA LYS A 102 -12.78 -17.46 -36.68
C LYS A 102 -12.45 -16.83 -35.33
N ASP A 103 -11.31 -16.14 -35.24
CA ASP A 103 -10.87 -15.46 -34.03
C ASP A 103 -11.84 -14.36 -33.60
N ASN A 104 -12.34 -13.56 -34.54
CA ASN A 104 -13.33 -12.53 -34.25
C ASN A 104 -14.62 -13.15 -33.72
N ILE A 105 -15.17 -14.15 -34.41
CA ILE A 105 -16.42 -14.82 -34.02
C ILE A 105 -16.28 -15.43 -32.61
N ILE A 106 -15.22 -16.20 -32.36
CA ILE A 106 -15.07 -16.87 -31.07
C ILE A 106 -14.82 -15.89 -29.93
N ARG A 107 -14.08 -14.80 -30.19
CA ARG A 107 -13.86 -13.74 -29.21
C ARG A 107 -15.19 -13.12 -28.78
N TYR A 108 -16.08 -12.82 -29.73
CA TYR A 108 -17.39 -12.25 -29.42
C TYR A 108 -18.30 -13.27 -28.71
N ILE A 109 -18.33 -14.53 -29.15
CA ILE A 109 -19.09 -15.59 -28.47
C ILE A 109 -18.64 -15.74 -27.02
N ASN A 110 -17.33 -15.90 -26.79
CA ASN A 110 -16.77 -16.02 -25.44
C ASN A 110 -16.96 -14.75 -24.60
N SER A 111 -17.02 -13.58 -25.23
CA SER A 111 -17.25 -12.32 -24.51
C SER A 111 -18.66 -12.24 -23.89
N LEU A 112 -19.63 -12.94 -24.47
CA LEU A 112 -21.03 -12.97 -24.03
C LEU A 112 -21.39 -14.25 -23.25
N TRP A 113 -20.42 -15.14 -23.06
CA TRP A 113 -20.59 -16.41 -22.36
C TRP A 113 -20.66 -16.18 -20.85
N SER A 114 -21.77 -16.58 -20.23
CA SER A 114 -22.04 -16.29 -18.81
C SER A 114 -21.78 -17.46 -17.86
N ILE A 115 -21.20 -18.57 -18.34
CA ILE A 115 -20.78 -19.69 -17.50
C ILE A 115 -19.32 -19.44 -17.08
N PRO A 116 -19.05 -19.26 -15.77
CA PRO A 116 -17.69 -19.07 -15.28
C PRO A 116 -16.75 -20.21 -15.68
N GLU A 117 -15.48 -19.89 -15.90
CA GLU A 117 -14.38 -20.86 -16.14
C GLU A 117 -14.51 -21.74 -17.39
N LYS A 118 -15.50 -21.47 -18.25
CA LYS A 118 -15.70 -22.18 -19.51
C LYS A 118 -15.62 -21.21 -20.67
N HIS A 119 -14.94 -21.62 -21.74
CA HIS A 119 -14.94 -20.88 -22.99
C HIS A 119 -14.87 -21.85 -24.17
N PHE A 120 -15.34 -21.42 -25.33
CA PHE A 120 -15.08 -22.16 -26.56
C PHE A 120 -13.62 -22.02 -26.97
N ALA A 121 -12.94 -23.15 -27.11
CA ALA A 121 -11.53 -23.25 -27.47
C ALA A 121 -11.35 -24.31 -28.57
N TYR A 122 -10.34 -24.12 -29.42
CA TYR A 122 -9.94 -25.12 -30.40
C TYR A 122 -8.91 -26.07 -29.76
N VAL A 123 -9.32 -27.29 -29.44
CA VAL A 123 -8.55 -28.27 -28.68
C VAL A 123 -8.69 -29.64 -29.34
N ASP A 124 -7.56 -30.32 -29.57
CA ASP A 124 -7.48 -31.62 -30.27
C ASP A 124 -8.11 -31.63 -31.67
N GLY A 125 -8.12 -30.48 -32.36
CA GLY A 125 -8.68 -30.35 -33.70
C GLY A 125 -10.17 -30.00 -33.76
N GLU A 126 -10.80 -29.70 -32.62
CA GLU A 126 -12.23 -29.37 -32.53
C GLU A 126 -12.47 -28.17 -31.61
N TRP A 127 -13.43 -27.31 -31.98
CA TRP A 127 -14.04 -26.29 -31.13
C TRP A 127 -14.95 -26.93 -30.09
N LYS A 128 -14.50 -26.94 -28.84
CA LYS A 128 -15.28 -27.46 -27.69
C LYS A 128 -15.23 -26.47 -26.55
N ILE A 129 -16.10 -26.67 -25.56
CA ILE A 129 -16.04 -25.89 -24.34
C ILE A 129 -14.92 -26.47 -23.50
N ASP A 130 -13.85 -25.70 -23.37
CA ASP A 130 -12.72 -26.04 -22.51
C ASP A 130 -12.78 -25.20 -21.23
N ASN A 131 -12.13 -25.72 -20.19
CA ASN A 131 -11.85 -24.93 -19.02
C ASN A 131 -10.93 -23.77 -19.42
N VAL A 132 -11.14 -22.61 -18.82
CA VAL A 132 -10.25 -21.46 -18.99
C VAL A 132 -8.89 -21.84 -18.39
N LYS A 133 -8.01 -22.39 -19.22
CA LYS A 133 -6.57 -22.29 -18.99
C LYS A 133 -6.26 -20.82 -19.19
N PHE A 134 -6.03 -20.08 -18.11
CA PHE A 134 -5.63 -18.68 -18.15
C PHE A 134 -4.42 -18.56 -19.10
N LYS A 135 -4.66 -18.24 -20.37
CA LYS A 135 -3.58 -18.02 -21.33
C LYS A 135 -2.77 -16.84 -20.84
N GLU A 136 -1.44 -16.91 -21.00
CA GLU A 136 -0.42 -15.90 -20.67
C GLU A 136 -0.68 -14.47 -21.20
N TYR A 137 -1.81 -14.19 -21.84
CA TYR A 137 -2.05 -12.93 -22.56
C TYR A 137 -2.78 -11.83 -21.79
N ASP A 138 -2.96 -11.97 -20.47
CA ASP A 138 -3.62 -10.91 -19.69
C ASP A 138 -3.16 -10.87 -18.22
N MET A 139 -1.94 -11.36 -17.93
CA MET A 139 -1.32 -11.19 -16.60
C MET A 139 -1.02 -9.71 -16.35
N LEU A 140 -1.57 -9.17 -15.26
CA LEU A 140 -1.37 -7.79 -14.83
C LEU A 140 -0.19 -7.65 -13.87
N GLY A 141 0.08 -8.70 -13.10
CA GLY A 141 1.20 -8.75 -12.17
C GLY A 141 1.37 -10.14 -11.57
N GLU A 142 2.62 -10.55 -11.38
CA GLU A 142 2.99 -11.81 -10.75
C GLU A 142 3.70 -11.53 -9.42
N GLY A 143 3.15 -12.07 -8.34
CA GLY A 143 3.77 -12.03 -7.03
C GLY A 143 4.32 -13.40 -6.61
N GLY A 144 5.06 -13.41 -5.51
CA GLY A 144 5.57 -14.66 -4.93
C GLY A 144 4.46 -15.66 -4.56
N PHE A 145 3.31 -15.15 -4.12
CA PHE A 145 2.21 -15.92 -3.55
C PHE A 145 1.07 -16.19 -4.54
N SER A 146 0.74 -15.20 -5.36
CA SER A 146 -0.39 -15.23 -6.29
C SER A 146 -0.10 -14.42 -7.54
N THR A 147 -0.84 -14.71 -8.61
CA THR A 147 -0.79 -13.97 -9.88
C THR A 147 -2.15 -13.31 -10.13
N VAL A 148 -2.11 -12.08 -10.66
CA VAL A 148 -3.29 -11.31 -11.00
C VAL A 148 -3.46 -11.25 -12.51
N TYR A 149 -4.65 -11.60 -12.98
CA TYR A 149 -5.03 -11.62 -14.39
C TYR A 149 -6.19 -10.67 -14.66
N ARG A 150 -6.19 -10.05 -15.84
CA ARG A 150 -7.30 -9.22 -16.30
C ARG A 150 -8.54 -10.09 -16.50
N CYS A 151 -9.69 -9.60 -16.03
CA CYS A 151 -10.99 -10.21 -16.32
C CYS A 151 -11.55 -9.67 -17.65
N ASN A 152 -12.49 -10.39 -18.25
CA ASN A 152 -13.22 -9.91 -19.43
C ASN A 152 -13.77 -8.48 -19.18
N PRO A 153 -13.41 -7.47 -20.00
CA PRO A 153 -13.78 -6.08 -19.77
C PRO A 153 -15.28 -5.78 -19.91
N LEU A 154 -16.05 -6.73 -20.46
CA LEU A 154 -17.53 -6.68 -20.51
C LEU A 154 -18.17 -7.00 -19.16
N ILE A 155 -17.47 -7.68 -18.25
CA ILE A 155 -17.95 -7.90 -16.88
C ILE A 155 -17.96 -6.56 -16.15
N LYS A 156 -19.14 -6.20 -15.60
CA LYS A 156 -19.35 -4.99 -14.82
C LYS A 156 -19.75 -5.34 -13.37
N PRO A 157 -19.18 -4.67 -12.36
CA PRO A 157 -18.07 -3.71 -12.44
C PRO A 157 -16.79 -4.34 -13.00
N LEU A 158 -15.82 -3.54 -13.45
CA LEU A 158 -14.53 -4.05 -13.94
C LEU A 158 -13.82 -4.84 -12.84
N ARG A 159 -13.26 -6.00 -13.20
CA ARG A 159 -12.68 -6.96 -12.27
C ARG A 159 -11.30 -7.45 -12.73
N VAL A 160 -10.60 -8.09 -11.81
CA VAL A 160 -9.42 -8.92 -12.05
C VAL A 160 -9.58 -10.24 -11.33
N TYR A 161 -8.88 -11.27 -11.78
CA TYR A 161 -8.77 -12.54 -11.09
C TYR A 161 -7.45 -12.59 -10.33
N LYS A 162 -7.50 -12.88 -9.04
CA LYS A 162 -6.32 -13.23 -8.25
C LYS A 162 -6.32 -14.74 -8.06
N VAL A 163 -5.21 -15.37 -8.45
CA VAL A 163 -5.05 -16.83 -8.54
C VAL A 163 -3.90 -17.23 -7.63
N LEU A 164 -4.11 -18.19 -6.74
CA LEU A 164 -3.01 -18.74 -5.93
C LEU A 164 -2.04 -19.51 -6.85
N ASN A 165 -0.74 -19.21 -6.73
CA ASN A 165 0.28 -19.84 -7.57
C ASN A 165 0.32 -21.36 -7.38
N GLU A 166 0.54 -22.13 -8.45
CA GLU A 166 0.58 -23.60 -8.39
C GLU A 166 1.54 -24.14 -7.31
N ARG A 167 2.70 -23.49 -7.14
CA ARG A 167 3.68 -23.86 -6.10
C ARG A 167 3.20 -23.70 -4.66
N GLU A 168 2.15 -22.90 -4.44
CA GLU A 168 1.54 -22.62 -3.15
C GLU A 168 0.28 -23.46 -2.89
N LYS A 169 -0.37 -23.98 -3.94
CA LYS A 169 -1.62 -24.76 -3.83
C LYS A 169 -1.48 -26.05 -3.01
N SER A 170 -0.28 -26.64 -2.96
CA SER A 170 0.01 -27.83 -2.15
C SER A 170 0.29 -27.52 -0.67
N CYS A 171 0.46 -26.24 -0.31
CA CYS A 171 0.75 -25.81 1.05
C CYS A 171 -0.56 -25.42 1.76
N GLU A 172 -1.01 -26.23 2.71
CA GLU A 172 -2.26 -25.98 3.44
C GLU A 172 -2.30 -24.60 4.11
N SER A 173 -1.16 -24.12 4.63
CA SER A 173 -1.07 -22.80 5.23
C SER A 173 -1.29 -21.70 4.20
N SER A 174 -0.73 -21.82 2.99
CA SER A 174 -0.95 -20.88 1.88
C SER A 174 -2.40 -20.88 1.41
N VAL A 175 -3.03 -22.05 1.29
CA VAL A 175 -4.46 -22.18 0.94
C VAL A 175 -5.35 -21.53 2.00
N TYR A 176 -5.09 -21.81 3.28
CA TYR A 176 -5.83 -21.20 4.38
C TYR A 176 -5.70 -19.68 4.38
N ARG A 177 -4.50 -19.15 4.15
CA ARG A 177 -4.24 -17.70 4.05
C ARG A 177 -5.04 -17.07 2.92
N PHE A 178 -5.03 -17.68 1.74
CA PHE A 178 -5.77 -17.20 0.57
C PHE A 178 -7.28 -17.14 0.81
N ARG A 179 -7.84 -18.18 1.45
CA ARG A 179 -9.26 -18.21 1.86
C ARG A 179 -9.59 -17.13 2.90
N ARG A 180 -8.72 -16.98 3.90
CA ARG A 180 -8.90 -15.99 4.96
C ARG A 180 -8.86 -14.56 4.41
N GLU A 181 -7.94 -14.28 3.48
CA GLU A 181 -7.82 -13.00 2.80
C GLU A 181 -9.13 -12.64 2.09
N TYR A 182 -9.65 -13.53 1.23
CA TYR A 182 -10.95 -13.35 0.58
C TYR A 182 -12.08 -13.14 1.60
N GLY A 183 -12.15 -13.98 2.64
CA GLY A 183 -13.20 -13.90 3.65
C GLY A 183 -13.21 -12.59 4.45
N ILE A 184 -12.03 -12.04 4.77
CA ILE A 184 -11.92 -10.72 5.41
C ILE A 184 -12.43 -9.65 4.46
N MET A 185 -11.94 -9.60 3.22
CA MET A 185 -12.37 -8.59 2.24
C MET A 185 -13.86 -8.67 1.96
N GLN A 186 -14.41 -9.87 1.80
CA GLN A 186 -15.83 -10.10 1.56
C GLN A 186 -16.70 -9.53 2.69
N LYS A 187 -16.30 -9.75 3.95
CA LYS A 187 -17.01 -9.23 5.13
C LYS A 187 -17.00 -7.70 5.20
N HIS A 188 -16.01 -7.06 4.58
CA HIS A 188 -15.80 -5.61 4.62
C HIS A 188 -16.04 -4.90 3.29
N ASN A 189 -16.63 -5.57 2.30
CA ASN A 189 -16.92 -5.03 0.96
C ASN A 189 -17.64 -3.67 0.96
N GLU A 190 -18.53 -3.42 1.92
CA GLU A 190 -19.32 -2.18 2.00
C GLU A 190 -18.72 -1.12 2.93
N SER A 191 -17.50 -1.34 3.44
CA SER A 191 -16.80 -0.38 4.30
C SER A 191 -16.30 0.86 3.56
N GLY A 192 -15.99 0.71 2.26
CA GLY A 192 -15.24 1.70 1.49
C GLY A 192 -13.75 1.78 1.83
N TYR A 193 -13.25 0.97 2.78
CA TYR A 193 -11.85 0.95 3.21
C TYR A 193 -11.06 -0.25 2.67
N THR A 194 -11.74 -1.30 2.22
CA THR A 194 -11.12 -2.51 1.66
C THR A 194 -11.50 -2.68 0.19
N ILE A 195 -10.62 -3.27 -0.63
CA ILE A 195 -10.94 -3.59 -2.03
C ILE A 195 -12.13 -4.58 -2.08
N LYS A 196 -13.04 -4.38 -3.03
CA LYS A 196 -14.23 -5.24 -3.15
C LYS A 196 -13.87 -6.57 -3.81
N VAL A 197 -14.32 -7.68 -3.22
CA VAL A 197 -14.26 -9.03 -3.80
C VAL A 197 -15.66 -9.53 -4.16
N TYR A 198 -15.78 -10.38 -5.17
CA TYR A 198 -17.09 -10.83 -5.68
C TYR A 198 -17.24 -12.34 -5.58
N ASP A 199 -16.47 -13.08 -6.37
CA ASP A 199 -16.64 -14.53 -6.53
C ASP A 199 -15.38 -15.25 -6.04
N PHE A 200 -15.54 -16.42 -5.41
CA PHE A 200 -14.42 -17.28 -5.02
C PHE A 200 -14.69 -18.72 -5.45
N ASN A 201 -13.73 -19.31 -6.16
CA ASN A 201 -13.69 -20.72 -6.49
C ASN A 201 -12.73 -21.44 -5.53
N GLU A 202 -13.29 -22.30 -4.69
CA GLU A 202 -12.53 -23.06 -3.68
C GLU A 202 -11.64 -24.15 -4.27
N CYS A 203 -12.03 -24.73 -5.41
CA CYS A 203 -11.31 -25.82 -6.07
C CYS A 203 -10.06 -25.30 -6.77
N GLU A 204 -10.20 -24.20 -7.51
CA GLU A 204 -9.13 -23.60 -8.30
C GLU A 204 -8.30 -22.59 -7.51
N LEU A 205 -8.78 -22.18 -6.33
CA LEU A 205 -8.17 -21.17 -5.47
C LEU A 205 -7.99 -19.84 -6.22
N VAL A 206 -9.11 -19.37 -6.76
CA VAL A 206 -9.23 -18.13 -7.52
C VAL A 206 -10.35 -17.29 -6.95
N TYR A 207 -10.13 -15.99 -6.76
CA TYR A 207 -11.24 -15.06 -6.55
C TYR A 207 -11.20 -13.89 -7.53
N SER A 208 -12.36 -13.29 -7.76
CA SER A 208 -12.50 -12.05 -8.52
C SER A 208 -12.57 -10.85 -7.56
N MET A 209 -11.84 -9.78 -7.89
CA MET A 209 -11.83 -8.53 -7.13
C MET A 209 -11.96 -7.33 -8.06
N GLU A 210 -12.31 -6.18 -7.48
CA GLU A 210 -12.44 -4.92 -8.19
C GLU A 210 -11.11 -4.56 -8.86
N TYR A 211 -11.18 -4.08 -10.11
CA TYR A 211 -10.00 -3.53 -10.76
C TYR A 211 -9.62 -2.19 -10.12
N ALA A 212 -8.40 -2.12 -9.59
CA ALA A 212 -7.77 -0.88 -9.15
C ALA A 212 -6.76 -0.38 -10.17
N GLY A 213 -6.63 0.95 -10.30
CA GLY A 213 -5.83 1.56 -11.37
C GLY A 213 -4.32 1.53 -11.11
N MET A 214 -3.90 1.68 -9.85
CA MET A 214 -2.51 1.68 -9.40
C MET A 214 -2.45 1.53 -7.87
N SER A 215 -1.26 1.20 -7.34
CA SER A 215 -0.97 1.25 -5.91
C SER A 215 -0.53 2.66 -5.45
N LEU A 216 -0.54 2.90 -4.14
CA LEU A 216 -0.03 4.14 -3.56
C LEU A 216 1.49 4.25 -3.75
N GLU A 217 2.20 3.11 -3.76
CA GLU A 217 3.62 3.05 -4.09
C GLU A 217 3.89 3.59 -5.50
N GLU A 218 3.19 3.05 -6.51
CA GLU A 218 3.31 3.50 -7.91
C GLU A 218 2.94 4.97 -8.08
N TYR A 219 1.93 5.43 -7.33
CA TYR A 219 1.50 6.82 -7.36
C TYR A 219 2.56 7.78 -6.81
N ILE A 220 3.17 7.46 -5.68
CA ILE A 220 4.26 8.26 -5.07
C ILE A 220 5.50 8.23 -5.97
N GLU A 221 5.89 7.06 -6.46
CA GLU A 221 7.05 6.90 -7.35
C GLU A 221 6.89 7.65 -8.68
N SER A 222 5.66 7.86 -9.13
CA SER A 222 5.40 8.66 -10.33
C SER A 222 5.71 10.17 -10.15
N GLY A 223 6.01 10.62 -8.93
CA GLY A 223 6.32 12.03 -8.61
C GLY A 223 5.14 12.97 -8.75
N LYS A 224 3.91 12.44 -8.75
CA LYS A 224 2.68 13.21 -8.99
C LYS A 224 2.00 13.73 -7.71
N ILE A 225 2.44 13.25 -6.54
CA ILE A 225 1.81 13.59 -5.26
C ILE A 225 2.07 15.06 -4.91
N LYS A 226 1.00 15.83 -4.67
CA LYS A 226 1.11 17.20 -4.18
C LYS A 226 1.13 17.23 -2.66
N GLU A 227 1.74 18.27 -2.09
CA GLU A 227 1.82 18.44 -0.63
C GLU A 227 0.44 18.43 0.05
N GLY A 228 -0.57 19.06 -0.57
CA GLY A 228 -1.95 19.05 -0.05
C GLY A 228 -2.65 17.68 -0.13
N GLU A 229 -2.22 16.78 -1.02
CA GLU A 229 -2.81 15.44 -1.14
C GLU A 229 -2.25 14.48 -0.08
N LYS A 230 -1.04 14.72 0.45
CA LYS A 230 -0.39 13.86 1.45
C LYS A 230 -1.27 13.68 2.70
N ASP A 231 -1.81 14.77 3.23
CA ASP A 231 -2.64 14.73 4.44
C ASP A 231 -3.96 13.98 4.21
N GLU A 232 -4.59 14.15 3.05
CA GLU A 232 -5.81 13.42 2.69
C GLU A 232 -5.56 11.91 2.60
N ILE A 233 -4.44 11.51 1.99
CA ILE A 233 -4.03 10.11 1.89
C ILE A 233 -3.71 9.54 3.26
N ILE A 234 -2.93 10.26 4.07
CA ILE A 234 -2.57 9.85 5.44
C ILE A 234 -3.84 9.66 6.27
N LYS A 235 -4.74 10.64 6.26
CA LYS A 235 -6.02 10.57 6.97
C LYS A 235 -6.80 9.32 6.54
N ARG A 236 -6.88 9.07 5.23
CA ARG A 236 -7.57 7.88 4.69
C ARG A 236 -6.94 6.56 5.18
N CYS A 237 -5.61 6.48 5.24
CA CYS A 237 -4.88 5.31 5.73
C CYS A 237 -5.15 5.05 7.22
N VAL A 238 -5.14 6.10 8.05
CA VAL A 238 -5.36 5.98 9.49
C VAL A 238 -6.82 5.61 9.77
N GLU A 239 -7.78 6.22 9.07
CA GLU A 239 -9.20 5.84 9.17
C GLU A 239 -9.45 4.39 8.76
N CYS A 240 -8.78 3.91 7.71
CA CYS A 240 -8.83 2.51 7.31
C CYS A 240 -8.33 1.58 8.43
N MET A 241 -7.16 1.87 9.00
CA MET A 241 -6.60 1.07 10.08
C MET A 241 -7.49 1.09 11.33
N MET A 242 -8.02 2.27 11.68
CA MET A 242 -8.96 2.44 12.79
C MET A 242 -10.21 1.59 12.61
N TYR A 243 -10.84 1.64 11.42
CA TYR A 243 -11.99 0.80 11.08
C TYR A 243 -11.68 -0.70 11.23
N LEU A 244 -10.52 -1.16 10.75
CA LEU A 244 -10.13 -2.57 10.84
C LEU A 244 -9.93 -3.01 12.29
N HIS A 245 -9.21 -2.22 13.09
CA HIS A 245 -8.96 -2.51 14.50
C HIS A 245 -10.25 -2.55 15.31
N ASP A 246 -11.20 -1.64 15.05
CA ASP A 246 -12.53 -1.64 15.68
C ASP A 246 -13.37 -2.88 15.37
N LYS A 247 -13.08 -3.53 14.25
CA LYS A 247 -13.71 -4.80 13.86
C LYS A 247 -12.90 -6.02 14.30
N GLY A 248 -11.83 -5.82 15.08
CA GLY A 248 -10.95 -6.88 15.55
C GLY A 248 -10.10 -7.51 14.44
N VAL A 249 -9.88 -6.78 13.34
CA VAL A 249 -9.08 -7.21 12.20
C VAL A 249 -7.72 -6.54 12.25
N LEU A 250 -6.66 -7.35 12.24
CA LEU A 250 -5.29 -6.88 12.06
C LEU A 250 -4.89 -7.09 10.60
N HIS A 251 -4.25 -6.09 9.99
CA HIS A 251 -3.82 -6.17 8.59
C HIS A 251 -2.49 -6.92 8.44
N ARG A 252 -1.51 -6.60 9.30
CA ARG A 252 -0.20 -7.26 9.44
C ARG A 252 0.71 -7.24 8.21
N ASP A 253 0.40 -6.44 7.21
CA ASP A 253 1.21 -6.24 5.99
C ASP A 253 0.84 -4.89 5.35
N PHE A 254 0.62 -3.86 6.18
CA PHE A 254 0.14 -2.57 5.72
C PHE A 254 1.30 -1.73 5.18
N HIS A 255 1.30 -1.48 3.86
CA HIS A 255 2.34 -0.67 3.21
C HIS A 255 1.80 -0.09 1.89
N PRO A 256 2.48 0.91 1.27
CA PRO A 256 1.99 1.59 0.06
C PRO A 256 1.61 0.66 -1.11
N GLY A 257 2.34 -0.43 -1.33
CA GLY A 257 2.02 -1.44 -2.35
C GLY A 257 0.70 -2.20 -2.12
N ASN A 258 0.21 -2.28 -0.88
CA ASN A 258 -1.07 -2.92 -0.51
C ASN A 258 -2.22 -1.91 -0.33
N ILE A 259 -2.01 -0.66 -0.74
CA ILE A 259 -3.02 0.39 -0.73
C ILE A 259 -3.30 0.75 -2.19
N LEU A 260 -4.52 0.50 -2.66
CA LEU A 260 -4.89 0.60 -4.07
C LEU A 260 -5.85 1.76 -4.31
N LEU A 261 -5.73 2.41 -5.48
CA LEU A 261 -6.68 3.43 -5.93
C LEU A 261 -7.82 2.75 -6.70
N ASN A 262 -9.00 2.68 -6.09
CA ASN A 262 -10.17 2.07 -6.73
C ASN A 262 -10.78 2.97 -7.82
N LYS A 263 -11.79 2.47 -8.53
CA LYS A 263 -12.46 3.20 -9.62
C LYS A 263 -13.12 4.51 -9.15
N ASP A 264 -13.55 4.55 -7.88
CA ASP A 264 -14.23 5.67 -7.25
C ASP A 264 -13.24 6.71 -6.68
N LYS A 265 -11.94 6.55 -6.99
CA LYS A 265 -10.84 7.43 -6.56
C LYS A 265 -10.60 7.47 -5.05
N TYR A 266 -10.94 6.37 -4.36
CA TYR A 266 -10.58 6.16 -2.96
C TYR A 266 -9.41 5.20 -2.82
N TRP A 267 -8.52 5.52 -1.87
CA TRP A 267 -7.49 4.60 -1.41
C TRP A 267 -8.11 3.53 -0.50
N VAL A 268 -7.89 2.27 -0.85
CA VAL A 268 -8.44 1.09 -0.16
C VAL A 268 -7.36 0.05 0.10
N ALA A 269 -7.44 -0.65 1.23
CA ALA A 269 -6.53 -1.72 1.58
C ALA A 269 -6.86 -3.02 0.84
N THR A 270 -5.83 -3.76 0.47
CA THR A 270 -5.90 -5.14 -0.05
C THR A 270 -4.92 -6.03 0.72
N ASP A 271 -4.91 -7.33 0.43
CA ASP A 271 -3.83 -8.24 0.83
C ASP A 271 -3.68 -8.31 2.35
N PHE A 272 -4.79 -8.63 3.02
CA PHE A 272 -4.86 -8.90 4.46
C PHE A 272 -3.98 -10.10 4.79
N GLY A 273 -2.76 -9.81 5.24
CA GLY A 273 -1.73 -10.80 5.45
C GLY A 273 -2.14 -11.88 6.46
N LEU A 274 -1.48 -13.05 6.35
CA LEU A 274 -0.49 -13.42 7.37
C LEU A 274 0.34 -14.68 7.09
N ALA A 275 1.64 -14.53 7.40
CA ALA A 275 2.75 -15.48 7.41
C ALA A 275 3.33 -15.79 6.03
N LYS A 276 4.37 -15.05 5.65
CA LYS A 276 5.46 -15.66 4.88
C LYS A 276 6.20 -16.52 5.88
N ASP A 277 6.35 -17.82 5.65
CA ASP A 277 7.34 -18.58 6.39
C ASP A 277 8.70 -17.99 6.04
N ILE A 278 9.29 -17.29 7.00
CA ILE A 278 10.56 -16.56 6.87
C ILE A 278 11.71 -17.54 6.61
N SER A 279 11.49 -18.84 6.85
CA SER A 279 12.54 -19.85 6.90
C SER A 279 12.97 -20.45 5.56
N ASP A 280 12.20 -20.41 4.45
CA ASP A 280 12.55 -21.33 3.34
C ASP A 280 12.54 -20.86 1.87
N LYS A 281 12.11 -19.64 1.48
CA LYS A 281 12.02 -19.31 0.03
C LYS A 281 12.35 -17.88 -0.45
N TYR A 282 13.15 -17.09 0.27
CA TYR A 282 13.51 -15.73 -0.19
C TYR A 282 14.98 -15.53 -0.62
N SER A 283 15.74 -16.59 -0.86
CA SER A 283 17.14 -16.46 -1.29
C SER A 283 17.36 -16.18 -2.78
N ARG A 284 16.33 -16.15 -3.65
CA ARG A 284 16.54 -15.83 -5.08
C ARG A 284 15.38 -15.07 -5.74
N GLN A 285 15.70 -13.83 -6.11
CA GLN A 285 15.21 -13.05 -7.26
C GLN A 285 13.95 -12.18 -7.12
N THR A 286 14.28 -10.91 -6.86
CA THR A 286 13.69 -9.63 -7.28
C THR A 286 13.53 -9.46 -8.80
N THR A 287 12.50 -8.72 -9.22
CA THR A 287 12.48 -7.78 -10.36
C THR A 287 11.21 -6.95 -10.18
N THR A 288 11.23 -5.79 -9.52
CA THR A 288 11.77 -4.52 -10.02
C THR A 288 12.44 -3.68 -8.92
N THR A 289 13.17 -2.68 -9.36
CA THR A 289 14.12 -1.78 -8.70
C THR A 289 13.76 -1.25 -7.30
N HIS A 290 14.78 -1.18 -6.41
CA HIS A 290 14.86 -0.51 -5.09
C HIS A 290 14.61 -1.42 -3.85
N ALA A 291 15.62 -2.25 -3.56
CA ALA A 291 15.71 -3.22 -2.48
C ALA A 291 15.89 -2.62 -1.07
N VAL A 292 15.00 -1.69 -0.69
CA VAL A 292 14.71 -1.29 0.70
C VAL A 292 13.32 -1.83 1.15
N GLY A 293 12.50 -2.28 0.19
CA GLY A 293 11.10 -1.88 0.11
C GLY A 293 10.00 -2.57 0.95
N ARG A 294 10.18 -3.75 1.56
CA ARG A 294 9.07 -4.39 2.33
C ARG A 294 9.36 -4.60 3.82
N PHE A 295 10.58 -5.00 4.16
CA PHE A 295 10.99 -5.18 5.55
C PHE A 295 10.95 -3.88 6.36
N TRP A 296 11.16 -2.74 5.70
CA TRP A 296 11.09 -1.41 6.34
C TRP A 296 9.73 -1.14 7.01
N PHE A 297 8.65 -1.66 6.42
CA PHE A 297 7.28 -1.51 6.93
C PHE A 297 6.89 -2.59 7.94
N THR A 298 7.69 -3.65 8.10
CA THR A 298 7.34 -4.77 8.99
C THR A 298 7.95 -4.54 10.38
N ASP A 299 7.14 -4.74 11.41
CA ASP A 299 7.59 -4.65 12.80
C ASP A 299 8.64 -5.74 13.11
N PRO A 300 9.77 -5.42 13.75
CA PRO A 300 10.74 -6.43 14.20
C PRO A 300 10.14 -7.58 15.02
N VAL A 301 9.19 -7.30 15.90
CA VAL A 301 8.48 -8.33 16.70
C VAL A 301 7.74 -9.30 15.78
N GLN A 302 7.12 -8.75 14.74
CA GLN A 302 6.40 -9.55 13.75
C GLN A 302 7.36 -10.35 12.86
N LEU A 303 8.56 -9.84 12.58
CA LEU A 303 9.60 -10.58 11.85
C LEU A 303 10.13 -11.76 12.66
N GLU A 304 10.22 -11.66 13.98
CA GLU A 304 10.62 -12.77 14.84
C GLU A 304 9.49 -13.80 14.98
N ALA A 305 8.27 -13.35 15.23
CA ALA A 305 7.11 -14.21 15.43
C ALA A 305 5.81 -13.59 14.88
N LEU A 306 5.44 -13.96 13.65
CA LEU A 306 4.22 -13.49 12.97
C LEU A 306 2.91 -13.67 13.77
N LYS A 307 2.85 -14.68 14.66
CA LYS A 307 1.67 -14.92 15.51
C LYS A 307 1.53 -13.87 16.62
N GLU A 308 2.60 -13.16 16.96
CA GLU A 308 2.64 -12.13 18.00
C GLU A 308 2.28 -10.73 17.48
N GLY A 309 1.88 -10.60 16.21
CA GLY A 309 1.38 -9.35 15.67
C GLY A 309 0.15 -8.84 16.44
N THR A 310 0.21 -7.59 16.88
CA THR A 310 -0.80 -6.89 17.68
C THR A 310 -1.28 -5.62 16.97
N VAL A 311 -2.20 -4.86 17.59
CA VAL A 311 -2.54 -3.51 17.12
C VAL A 311 -1.30 -2.61 17.04
N SER A 312 -0.33 -2.78 17.95
CA SER A 312 0.90 -2.00 17.97
C SER A 312 1.80 -2.28 16.76
N THR A 313 1.85 -3.54 16.30
CA THR A 313 2.63 -3.89 15.10
C THR A 313 2.00 -3.33 13.82
N ASP A 314 0.66 -3.27 13.73
CA ASP A 314 -0.03 -2.60 12.62
C ASP A 314 0.22 -1.08 12.64
N MET A 315 0.27 -0.46 13.82
CA MET A 315 0.61 0.96 13.98
C MET A 315 2.06 1.26 13.61
N TYR A 316 3.00 0.34 13.85
CA TYR A 316 4.36 0.42 13.32
C TYR A 316 4.34 0.51 11.79
N SER A 317 3.62 -0.40 11.12
CA SER A 317 3.51 -0.44 9.66
C SER A 317 2.83 0.82 9.10
N LEU A 318 1.78 1.30 9.75
CA LEU A 318 1.11 2.56 9.41
C LEU A 318 2.06 3.76 9.56
N ALA A 319 2.83 3.84 10.64
CA ALA A 319 3.80 4.91 10.85
C ALA A 319 4.88 4.94 9.76
N ARG A 320 5.41 3.77 9.39
CA ARG A 320 6.35 3.64 8.26
C ARG A 320 5.72 4.04 6.92
N THR A 321 4.44 3.73 6.72
CA THR A 321 3.67 4.16 5.54
C THR A 321 3.53 5.69 5.50
N ILE A 322 3.26 6.33 6.64
CA ILE A 322 3.19 7.80 6.76
C ILE A 322 4.56 8.44 6.46
N ASP A 323 5.64 7.90 7.03
CA ASP A 323 7.02 8.34 6.77
C ASP A 323 7.34 8.29 5.26
N TYR A 324 6.95 7.20 4.60
CA TYR A 324 7.14 7.00 3.16
C TYR A 324 6.35 8.02 2.31
N ILE A 325 5.09 8.29 2.67
CA ILE A 325 4.25 9.30 1.99
C ILE A 325 4.87 10.68 2.10
N MET A 326 5.31 11.06 3.30
CA MET A 326 5.81 12.41 3.57
C MET A 326 7.13 12.68 2.86
N ASN A 327 8.01 11.68 2.85
CA ASN A 327 9.35 11.82 2.32
C ASN A 327 9.49 11.36 0.86
N GLU A 328 8.40 10.92 0.21
CA GLU A 328 8.35 10.54 -1.21
C GLU A 328 9.44 9.51 -1.57
N ASN A 329 9.40 8.34 -0.91
CA ASN A 329 10.38 7.26 -1.09
C ASN A 329 11.82 7.60 -0.63
N LYS A 330 11.99 8.61 0.24
CA LYS A 330 13.25 8.88 0.94
C LYS A 330 13.05 8.54 2.41
N SER A 331 13.94 7.80 3.05
CA SER A 331 13.80 7.50 4.49
C SER A 331 14.54 8.53 5.35
N GLY A 332 13.97 8.88 6.51
CA GLY A 332 14.72 9.51 7.60
C GLY A 332 14.84 11.03 7.53
N LYS A 333 14.12 11.71 6.64
CA LYS A 333 13.94 13.16 6.75
C LYS A 333 12.85 13.47 7.77
N VAL A 334 13.11 14.50 8.55
CA VAL A 334 12.16 14.99 9.56
C VAL A 334 11.03 15.75 8.87
N HIS A 335 9.80 15.53 9.33
CA HIS A 335 8.59 16.17 8.84
C HIS A 335 7.55 16.27 9.97
N LYS A 336 6.42 16.95 9.71
CA LYS A 336 5.41 17.27 10.73
C LYS A 336 4.80 16.08 11.50
N TYR A 337 4.93 14.84 11.02
CA TYR A 337 4.42 13.64 11.71
C TYR A 337 5.53 12.80 12.35
N SER A 338 6.79 13.26 12.31
CA SER A 338 7.93 12.48 12.78
C SER A 338 7.78 12.07 14.25
N SER A 339 7.21 12.92 15.11
CA SER A 339 6.91 12.61 16.51
C SER A 339 6.05 11.36 16.69
N ILE A 340 4.96 11.27 15.93
CA ILE A 340 4.04 10.13 15.91
C ILE A 340 4.74 8.89 15.37
N ILE A 341 5.53 9.05 14.31
CA ILE A 341 6.29 7.95 13.73
C ILE A 341 7.25 7.37 14.76
N TYR A 342 8.06 8.21 15.40
CA TYR A 342 9.04 7.77 16.41
C TYR A 342 8.40 7.08 17.59
N LYS A 343 7.24 7.57 18.06
CA LYS A 343 6.47 6.91 19.11
C LYS A 343 5.97 5.54 18.66
N ALA A 344 5.40 5.43 17.46
CA ALA A 344 4.88 4.16 16.94
C ALA A 344 5.97 3.11 16.63
N ILE A 345 7.18 3.55 16.25
CA ILE A 345 8.30 2.65 15.91
C ILE A 345 9.30 2.42 17.06
N SER A 346 9.00 2.92 18.26
CA SER A 346 9.88 2.79 19.44
C SER A 346 10.37 1.35 19.64
N PRO A 347 11.65 1.11 19.93
CA PRO A 347 12.11 -0.23 20.30
C PRO A 347 11.44 -0.78 21.56
N GLU A 348 11.08 0.11 22.50
CA GLU A 348 10.33 -0.23 23.71
C GLU A 348 8.82 -0.23 23.39
N ILE A 349 8.19 -1.41 23.43
CA ILE A 349 6.79 -1.63 23.02
C ILE A 349 5.84 -0.86 23.95
N GLU A 350 6.18 -0.74 25.23
CA GLU A 350 5.40 -0.03 26.25
C GLU A 350 5.29 1.48 25.98
N LEU A 351 6.21 2.04 25.20
CA LEU A 351 6.19 3.45 24.80
C LEU A 351 5.39 3.71 23.52
N ARG A 352 5.01 2.63 22.79
CA ARG A 352 4.22 2.75 21.56
C ARG A 352 2.77 3.09 21.88
N TYR A 353 2.04 3.46 20.84
CA TYR A 353 0.59 3.57 20.94
C TYR A 353 -0.01 2.23 21.38
N GLY A 354 -0.90 2.27 22.39
CA GLY A 354 -1.64 1.09 22.85
C GLY A 354 -2.90 0.83 22.03
N ASN A 355 -3.41 1.85 21.34
CA ASN A 355 -4.57 1.77 20.46
C ASN A 355 -4.47 2.81 19.33
N ILE A 356 -5.21 2.55 18.24
CA ILE A 356 -5.22 3.38 17.04
C ILE A 356 -5.93 4.73 17.20
N HIS A 357 -6.85 4.87 18.14
CA HIS A 357 -7.58 6.13 18.37
C HIS A 357 -6.65 7.21 18.93
N ASP A 358 -5.76 6.86 19.86
CA ASP A 358 -4.74 7.79 20.38
C ASP A 358 -3.82 8.28 19.24
N MET A 359 -3.44 7.38 18.34
CA MET A 359 -2.63 7.73 17.16
C MET A 359 -3.41 8.61 16.18
N TYR A 360 -4.70 8.33 15.95
CA TYR A 360 -5.58 9.14 15.11
C TYR A 360 -5.73 10.56 15.65
N GLU A 361 -6.04 10.71 16.94
CA GLU A 361 -6.17 12.02 17.59
C GLU A 361 -4.87 12.83 17.47
N ASP A 362 -3.70 12.23 17.73
CA ASP A 362 -2.41 12.90 17.55
C ASP A 362 -2.21 13.36 16.09
N ILE A 363 -2.57 12.52 15.10
CA ILE A 363 -2.45 12.86 13.67
C ILE A 363 -3.37 14.03 13.29
N ILE A 364 -4.63 13.99 13.72
CA ILE A 364 -5.62 15.05 13.45
C ILE A 364 -5.20 16.37 14.12
N ASN A 365 -4.67 16.30 15.33
CA ASN A 365 -4.15 17.48 16.02
C ASN A 365 -2.98 18.13 15.29
N ILE A 366 -2.10 17.34 14.66
CA ILE A 366 -1.01 17.85 13.81
C ILE A 366 -1.56 18.44 12.51
N MET A 367 -2.53 17.77 11.86
CA MET A 367 -3.17 18.25 10.62
C MET A 367 -3.85 19.62 10.79
N ASN A 368 -4.52 19.83 11.92
CA ASN A 368 -5.32 21.03 12.17
C ASN A 368 -4.52 22.23 12.69
N ARG A 369 -3.19 22.16 12.76
CA ARG A 369 -2.37 23.31 13.20
C ARG A 369 -2.36 24.38 12.11
N THR A 370 -3.28 25.33 12.20
CA THR A 370 -3.46 26.43 11.24
C THR A 370 -2.62 27.67 11.52
N THR A 371 -1.88 27.73 12.64
CA THR A 371 -1.07 28.90 13.02
C THR A 371 0.38 28.51 13.22
N TYR A 372 1.27 29.11 12.43
CA TYR A 372 2.70 29.11 12.70
C TYR A 372 2.92 29.93 13.97
N GLU A 373 2.92 29.27 15.13
CA GLU A 373 3.43 29.87 16.36
C GLU A 373 4.90 30.22 16.11
N SER A 374 5.29 31.46 16.38
CA SER A 374 6.71 31.81 16.44
C SER A 374 7.44 30.95 17.48
N SER A 375 8.77 30.89 17.41
CA SER A 375 9.60 30.18 18.39
C SER A 375 9.29 30.63 19.83
N GLU A 376 9.05 31.93 20.01
CA GLU A 376 8.72 32.57 21.28
C GLU A 376 7.32 32.19 21.78
N GLU A 377 6.31 32.24 20.92
CA GLU A 377 4.95 31.80 21.26
C GLU A 377 4.92 30.31 21.63
N THR A 378 5.68 29.49 20.90
CA THR A 378 5.80 28.05 21.18
C THR A 378 6.46 27.80 22.53
N ALA A 379 7.60 28.46 22.82
CA ALA A 379 8.30 28.33 24.09
C ALA A 379 7.43 28.81 25.27
N ASN A 380 6.77 29.96 25.12
CA ASN A 380 5.87 30.51 26.14
C ASN A 380 4.68 29.58 26.42
N ARG A 381 4.06 29.03 25.38
CA ARG A 381 2.96 28.06 25.55
C ARG A 381 3.43 26.82 26.31
N LEU A 382 4.60 26.26 25.96
CA LEU A 382 5.17 25.11 26.66
C LEU A 382 5.45 25.40 28.13
N VAL A 383 5.93 26.60 28.44
CA VAL A 383 6.14 27.08 29.81
C VAL A 383 4.81 27.18 30.56
N GLU A 384 3.79 27.77 29.98
CA GLU A 384 2.45 27.87 30.60
C GLU A 384 1.80 26.49 30.80
N ASP A 385 1.93 25.60 29.84
CA ASP A 385 1.47 24.21 29.96
C ASP A 385 2.18 23.48 31.10
N TYR A 386 3.49 23.66 31.25
CA TYR A 386 4.25 23.12 32.38
C TYR A 386 3.78 23.72 33.71
N LYS A 387 3.59 25.04 33.81
CA LYS A 387 3.08 25.69 35.04
C LYS A 387 1.72 25.14 35.46
N ARG A 388 0.86 24.82 34.48
CA ARG A 388 -0.48 24.27 34.73
C ARG A 388 -0.47 22.79 35.14
N THR A 389 0.37 21.99 34.52
CA THR A 389 0.32 20.51 34.65
C THR A 389 1.44 19.92 35.51
N ASN A 390 2.47 20.73 35.80
CA ASN A 390 3.72 20.34 36.44
C ASN A 390 4.49 19.22 35.70
N LYS A 391 4.19 19.01 34.41
CA LYS A 391 4.84 18.00 33.58
C LYS A 391 4.87 18.41 32.11
N TYR A 392 6.00 18.21 31.43
CA TYR A 392 6.05 18.35 29.98
C TYR A 392 5.46 17.12 29.29
N ASN A 393 4.68 17.34 28.24
CA ASN A 393 4.28 16.28 27.32
C ASN A 393 5.44 15.99 26.36
N ILE A 394 6.15 14.89 26.59
CA ILE A 394 7.34 14.52 25.80
C ILE A 394 7.01 14.31 24.32
N THR A 395 5.84 13.72 24.00
CA THR A 395 5.42 13.54 22.61
C THR A 395 5.24 14.90 21.92
N SER A 396 4.60 15.87 22.59
CA SER A 396 4.45 17.23 22.07
C SER A 396 5.79 17.96 21.94
N LEU A 397 6.73 17.75 22.86
CA LEU A 397 8.06 18.35 22.77
C LEU A 397 8.86 17.79 21.59
N ILE A 398 8.87 16.48 21.39
CA ILE A 398 9.52 15.84 20.23
C ILE A 398 8.97 16.46 18.95
N ASP A 399 7.66 16.65 18.88
CA ASP A 399 7.00 17.24 17.72
C ASP A 399 7.43 18.69 17.45
N ILE A 400 7.45 19.52 18.48
CA ILE A 400 7.93 20.90 18.38
C ILE A 400 9.39 20.93 17.93
N PHE A 401 10.20 20.04 18.47
CA PHE A 401 11.62 19.96 18.16
C PHE A 401 11.97 19.20 16.87
N THR A 402 10.95 18.88 16.07
CA THR A 402 11.15 18.44 14.68
C THR A 402 11.01 19.58 13.68
N LYS A 403 10.65 20.78 14.14
CA LYS A 403 10.53 21.99 13.30
C LYS A 403 11.89 22.62 12.94
N GLU A 404 11.85 23.61 12.05
CA GLU A 404 13.02 24.36 11.58
C GLU A 404 13.61 25.32 12.61
N ASP A 405 12.83 25.71 13.62
CA ASP A 405 13.17 26.67 14.67
C ASP A 405 13.50 26.01 16.02
N LYS A 406 13.74 24.69 16.02
CA LYS A 406 13.97 23.89 17.22
C LYS A 406 15.14 24.38 18.07
N GLY A 407 16.20 24.91 17.44
CA GLY A 407 17.35 25.46 18.16
C GLY A 407 16.99 26.71 18.97
N GLU A 408 16.23 27.61 18.37
CA GLU A 408 15.74 28.84 19.03
C GLU A 408 14.75 28.51 20.15
N ILE A 409 13.83 27.56 19.92
CA ILE A 409 12.87 27.14 20.95
C ILE A 409 13.60 26.54 22.16
N LEU A 410 14.60 25.66 21.94
CA LEU A 410 15.36 25.08 23.05
C LEU A 410 16.11 26.17 23.84
N TRP A 411 16.73 27.11 23.13
CA TRP A 411 17.39 28.26 23.73
C TRP A 411 16.44 29.02 24.66
N LEU A 412 15.27 29.44 24.16
CA LEU A 412 14.28 30.19 24.94
C LEU A 412 13.76 29.39 26.15
N LEU A 413 13.50 28.09 25.99
CA LEU A 413 13.06 27.22 27.09
C LEU A 413 14.10 27.14 28.21
N ILE A 414 15.39 27.07 27.88
CA ILE A 414 16.45 27.01 28.89
C ILE A 414 16.60 28.35 29.61
N LEU A 415 16.44 29.48 28.91
CA LEU A 415 16.52 30.79 29.55
C LEU A 415 15.44 31.01 30.61
N GLU A 416 14.24 30.50 30.37
CA GLU A 416 13.10 30.61 31.27
C GLU A 416 13.08 29.50 32.34
N HIS A 417 13.51 28.27 32.01
CA HIS A 417 13.27 27.06 32.81
C HIS A 417 14.51 26.13 32.96
N GLU A 418 15.73 26.69 33.01
CA GLU A 418 17.03 26.00 33.08
C GLU A 418 17.00 24.60 33.73
N ASN A 419 16.79 24.52 35.04
CA ASN A 419 16.85 23.25 35.78
C ASN A 419 15.68 22.30 35.50
N VAL A 420 14.54 22.85 35.07
CA VAL A 420 13.31 22.10 34.86
C VAL A 420 13.40 21.26 33.58
N PHE A 421 14.06 21.80 32.55
CA PHE A 421 14.11 21.15 31.22
C PHE A 421 15.16 20.04 31.08
N ILE A 422 15.99 19.81 32.10
CA ILE A 422 17.01 18.75 32.08
C ILE A 422 16.36 17.37 31.91
N LYS A 423 15.39 17.03 32.77
CA LYS A 423 14.73 15.71 32.74
C LYS A 423 13.93 15.48 31.46
N PRO A 424 13.09 16.42 30.98
CA PRO A 424 12.44 16.32 29.67
C PRO A 424 13.42 16.10 28.52
N TYR A 425 14.55 16.83 28.48
CA TYR A 425 15.54 16.63 27.44
C TYR A 425 16.18 15.24 27.49
N LEU A 426 16.52 14.74 28.69
CA LEU A 426 17.06 13.38 28.85
C LEU A 426 16.05 12.33 28.36
N GLU A 427 14.75 12.48 28.69
CA GLU A 427 13.69 11.62 28.19
C GLU A 427 13.58 11.67 26.66
N ILE A 428 13.57 12.86 26.06
CA ILE A 428 13.57 13.05 24.60
C ILE A 428 14.76 12.34 23.96
N ALA A 429 15.96 12.55 24.50
CA ALA A 429 17.18 12.01 23.91
C ALA A 429 17.39 10.52 24.17
N SER A 430 16.65 9.94 25.12
CA SER A 430 16.52 8.49 25.30
C SER A 430 15.51 7.89 24.31
N ILE A 431 14.36 8.54 24.10
CA ILE A 431 13.32 8.10 23.16
C ILE A 431 13.80 8.26 21.70
N ASN A 432 14.44 9.40 21.39
CA ASN A 432 14.94 9.73 20.08
C ASN A 432 16.30 10.46 20.15
N PRO A 433 17.42 9.71 20.12
CA PRO A 433 18.75 10.28 20.13
C PRO A 433 19.02 11.23 18.96
N MET A 434 18.45 10.98 17.77
CA MET A 434 18.70 11.82 16.60
C MET A 434 18.04 13.20 16.75
N VAL A 435 16.80 13.24 17.25
CA VAL A 435 16.12 14.50 17.61
C VAL A 435 16.89 15.19 18.73
N GLY A 436 17.25 14.46 19.80
CA GLY A 436 18.07 15.01 20.89
C GLY A 436 19.37 15.65 20.42
N LEU A 437 20.07 15.02 19.46
CA LEU A 437 21.30 15.53 18.86
C LEU A 437 21.05 16.75 17.97
N ASN A 438 20.07 16.67 17.07
CA ASN A 438 19.79 17.73 16.11
C ASN A 438 19.35 19.03 16.79
N ILE A 439 18.53 18.95 17.84
CA ILE A 439 18.12 20.15 18.59
C ILE A 439 19.33 20.80 19.24
N ILE A 440 20.22 20.02 19.87
CA ILE A 440 21.42 20.59 20.51
C ILE A 440 22.34 21.21 19.46
N LYS A 441 22.57 20.54 18.32
CA LYS A 441 23.39 21.11 17.23
C LYS A 441 22.83 22.45 16.77
N GLU A 442 21.53 22.51 16.51
CA GLU A 442 20.90 23.74 16.03
C GLU A 442 20.83 24.82 17.12
N ALA A 443 20.64 24.45 18.39
CA ALA A 443 20.69 25.40 19.50
C ALA A 443 22.12 25.93 19.72
N ASN A 444 23.14 25.09 19.52
CA ASN A 444 24.55 25.52 19.52
C ASN A 444 24.79 26.51 18.37
N ASP A 445 24.36 26.18 17.14
CA ASP A 445 24.47 27.09 15.99
C ASP A 445 23.73 28.40 16.24
N TYR A 446 22.52 28.36 16.80
CA TYR A 446 21.73 29.55 17.14
C TYR A 446 22.38 30.39 18.23
N MET A 447 23.01 29.75 19.23
CA MET A 447 23.78 30.42 20.28
C MET A 447 25.00 31.14 19.69
N GLN A 448 25.75 30.48 18.80
CA GLN A 448 26.97 31.03 18.21
C GLN A 448 26.68 32.13 17.16
N ASN A 449 25.50 32.07 16.53
CA ASN A 449 25.08 33.04 15.52
C ASN A 449 24.30 34.21 16.15
N GLY A 450 25.00 35.31 16.41
CA GLY A 450 24.42 36.59 16.81
C GLY A 450 24.90 37.10 18.17
N TYR A 451 24.41 38.28 18.59
CA TYR A 451 24.73 38.84 19.90
C TYR A 451 23.67 38.40 20.91
N LYS A 452 24.07 37.63 21.93
CA LYS A 452 23.23 37.23 23.09
C LYS A 452 23.78 37.84 24.38
N ASN A 453 22.98 37.94 25.44
CA ASN A 453 23.46 38.48 26.71
C ASN A 453 24.39 37.48 27.42
N TRP A 454 25.33 38.00 28.21
CA TRP A 454 26.32 37.19 28.93
C TRP A 454 25.67 36.24 29.94
N ASN A 455 24.55 36.65 30.54
CA ASN A 455 23.79 35.82 31.47
C ASN A 455 23.06 34.65 30.78
N ASP A 456 22.73 34.81 29.50
CA ASP A 456 22.02 33.79 28.72
C ASP A 456 22.96 32.63 28.37
N TYR A 457 24.21 32.97 27.99
CA TYR A 457 25.27 31.99 27.79
C TYR A 457 25.56 31.16 29.05
N ASP A 458 25.56 31.78 30.23
CA ASP A 458 25.77 31.05 31.49
C ASP A 458 24.67 30.04 31.75
N LYS A 459 23.40 30.45 31.64
CA LYS A 459 22.23 29.56 31.81
C LYS A 459 22.31 28.36 30.87
N PHE A 460 22.62 28.63 29.60
CA PHE A 460 22.68 27.58 28.59
C PHE A 460 23.86 26.61 28.83
N ALA A 461 25.04 27.13 29.19
CA ALA A 461 26.19 26.29 29.52
C ALA A 461 26.01 25.48 30.81
N ASN A 462 25.36 26.05 31.84
CA ASN A 462 25.03 25.34 33.08
C ASN A 462 24.01 24.21 32.85
N TRP A 463 23.01 24.46 31.99
CA TRP A 463 22.10 23.42 31.53
C TRP A 463 22.86 22.31 30.80
N ALA A 464 23.74 22.66 29.86
CA ALA A 464 24.53 21.69 29.10
C ALA A 464 25.41 20.83 30.03
N TYR A 465 26.08 21.46 31.01
CA TYR A 465 26.83 20.79 32.06
C TYR A 465 25.96 19.79 32.84
N SER A 466 24.76 20.20 33.24
CA SER A 466 23.86 19.37 34.02
C SER A 466 23.32 18.19 33.23
N VAL A 467 22.99 18.38 31.95
CA VAL A 467 22.59 17.29 31.05
C VAL A 467 23.74 16.30 30.87
N LEU A 468 24.96 16.80 30.60
CA LEU A 468 26.14 15.96 30.40
C LEU A 468 26.41 15.06 31.61
N LYS A 469 26.29 15.61 32.84
CA LYS A 469 26.50 14.86 34.08
C LYS A 469 25.45 13.78 34.35
N ASN A 470 24.22 13.98 33.87
CA ASN A 470 23.11 13.05 34.11
C ASN A 470 22.90 12.05 32.96
N ARG A 471 23.64 12.18 31.85
CA ARG A 471 23.54 11.26 30.70
C ARG A 471 24.53 10.10 30.84
N LYS A 472 24.09 8.90 30.49
CA LYS A 472 24.97 7.72 30.34
C LYS A 472 25.71 7.78 28.98
N HIS A 473 26.87 7.12 28.88
CA HIS A 473 27.69 7.03 27.67
C HIS A 473 27.10 6.08 26.61
N ILE A 474 25.92 6.42 26.11
CA ILE A 474 25.23 5.69 25.03
C ILE A 474 24.94 6.74 23.94
N HIS A 475 25.48 6.53 22.73
CA HIS A 475 25.50 7.50 21.61
C HIS A 475 26.26 8.80 21.92
N ASP A 476 27.59 8.76 21.78
CA ASP A 476 28.51 9.78 22.33
C ASP A 476 28.50 11.14 21.60
N GLU A 477 27.85 11.24 20.45
CA GLU A 477 27.76 12.50 19.69
C GLU A 477 27.04 13.62 20.46
N ILE A 478 26.04 13.29 21.28
CA ILE A 478 25.34 14.30 22.09
C ILE A 478 26.26 14.84 23.19
N ASN A 479 27.05 13.97 23.83
CA ASN A 479 28.01 14.39 24.84
C ASN A 479 29.09 15.28 24.24
N VAL A 480 29.55 14.96 23.03
CA VAL A 480 30.48 15.78 22.25
C VAL A 480 29.90 17.18 22.01
N GLN A 481 28.64 17.28 21.58
CA GLN A 481 28.01 18.59 21.35
C GLN A 481 27.78 19.38 22.65
N LEU A 482 27.41 18.72 23.75
CA LEU A 482 27.30 19.36 25.06
C LEU A 482 28.66 19.89 25.55
N ALA A 483 29.73 19.14 25.34
CA ALA A 483 31.09 19.56 25.67
C ALA A 483 31.54 20.75 24.80
N ASP A 484 31.21 20.75 23.52
CA ASP A 484 31.49 21.85 22.59
C ASP A 484 30.82 23.16 23.03
N ILE A 485 29.55 23.11 23.44
CA ILE A 485 28.83 24.27 24.02
C ILE A 485 29.58 24.83 25.24
N ILE A 486 29.99 23.96 26.16
CA ILE A 486 30.68 24.36 27.39
C ILE A 486 32.03 25.02 27.06
N GLU A 487 32.80 24.47 26.12
CA GLU A 487 34.09 25.04 25.70
C GLU A 487 33.92 26.35 24.93
N TYR A 488 32.97 26.44 24.01
CA TYR A 488 32.67 27.69 23.30
C TYR A 488 32.36 28.81 24.29
N VAL A 489 31.48 28.56 25.27
CA VAL A 489 31.12 29.57 26.27
C VAL A 489 32.29 29.88 27.22
N SER A 490 33.09 28.88 27.59
CA SER A 490 34.29 29.05 28.42
C SER A 490 35.35 29.91 27.73
N ASN A 491 35.71 29.57 26.48
CA ASN A 491 36.90 30.07 25.82
C ASN A 491 36.60 31.17 24.79
N SER A 492 35.62 30.93 23.91
CA SER A 492 35.28 31.86 22.83
C SER A 492 34.46 33.05 23.34
N VAL A 493 33.48 32.80 24.21
CA VAL A 493 32.71 33.88 24.88
C VAL A 493 33.47 34.45 26.08
N GLY A 494 34.35 33.67 26.72
CA GLY A 494 35.21 34.11 27.81
C GLY A 494 34.54 34.12 29.19
N ARG A 495 33.59 33.20 29.46
CA ARG A 495 32.88 33.13 30.75
C ARG A 495 33.70 32.37 31.80
N PHE A 496 34.33 33.10 32.73
CA PHE A 496 35.15 32.53 33.81
C PHE A 496 34.42 31.51 34.72
N ALA A 497 33.13 31.70 34.97
CA ALA A 497 32.32 30.76 35.76
C ALA A 497 32.22 29.40 35.04
N ILE A 498 31.97 29.41 33.73
CA ILE A 498 31.88 28.21 32.91
C ILE A 498 33.25 27.55 32.71
N LYS A 499 34.33 28.34 32.61
CA LYS A 499 35.71 27.83 32.62
C LYS A 499 36.02 27.00 33.86
N THR A 500 35.47 27.39 35.02
CA THR A 500 35.59 26.60 36.25
C THR A 500 34.87 25.26 36.12
N LEU A 501 33.67 25.24 35.53
CA LEU A 501 32.89 24.02 35.29
C LEU A 501 33.56 23.07 34.29
N SER A 502 34.09 23.59 33.17
CA SER A 502 34.88 22.80 32.22
C SER A 502 36.03 22.10 32.94
N ASN A 503 36.80 22.84 33.75
CA ASN A 503 37.91 22.26 34.53
C ASN A 503 37.48 21.19 35.54
N ILE A 504 36.27 21.28 36.10
CA ILE A 504 35.69 20.24 36.95
C ILE A 504 35.41 18.98 36.12
N ILE A 505 34.79 19.11 34.94
CA ILE A 505 34.51 17.96 34.06
C ILE A 505 35.80 17.26 33.63
N LYS A 506 36.84 18.02 33.25
CA LYS A 506 38.15 17.47 32.87
C LYS A 506 38.73 16.51 33.92
N LYS A 507 38.37 16.71 35.20
CA LYS A 507 38.84 15.91 36.35
C LYS A 507 37.81 14.89 36.87
N ASP A 508 36.58 14.92 36.38
CA ASP A 508 35.51 14.05 36.85
C ASP A 508 35.61 12.67 36.19
N THR A 509 36.10 11.68 36.93
CA THR A 509 36.29 10.31 36.42
C THR A 509 34.97 9.59 36.11
N SER A 510 33.82 10.14 36.51
CA SER A 510 32.52 9.63 36.09
C SER A 510 32.14 10.00 34.66
N VAL A 511 32.85 10.97 34.06
CA VAL A 511 32.68 11.38 32.66
C VAL A 511 33.69 10.67 31.77
N ASP A 512 33.23 10.22 30.60
CA ASP A 512 34.03 9.50 29.60
C ASP A 512 35.36 10.19 29.30
N SER A 513 36.41 9.37 29.18
CA SER A 513 37.76 9.84 28.91
C SER A 513 37.91 10.62 27.60
N HIS A 514 37.15 10.29 26.56
CA HIS A 514 37.15 10.99 25.27
C HIS A 514 36.58 12.40 25.43
N ILE A 515 35.45 12.54 26.12
CA ILE A 515 34.83 13.83 26.43
C ILE A 515 35.76 14.69 27.29
N ARG A 516 36.38 14.11 28.32
CA ARG A 516 37.38 14.80 29.13
C ARG A 516 38.58 15.27 28.31
N ALA A 517 39.07 14.43 27.39
CA ALA A 517 40.19 14.78 26.52
C ALA A 517 39.83 15.93 25.56
N MET A 518 38.61 15.94 25.03
CA MET A 518 38.13 17.00 24.14
C MET A 518 38.10 18.37 24.84
N LEU A 519 37.62 18.41 26.08
CA LEU A 519 37.66 19.61 26.93
C LEU A 519 39.11 20.05 27.25
N THR A 520 40.09 19.14 27.16
CA THR A 520 41.50 19.43 27.50
C THR A 520 42.29 20.02 26.31
N TYR A 521 41.85 19.80 25.07
CA TYR A 521 42.68 20.01 23.87
C TYR A 521 42.81 21.48 23.39
N GLN A 522 42.22 22.46 24.08
CA GLN A 522 42.31 23.89 23.70
C GLN A 522 43.21 24.75 24.60
N ASP A 523 43.87 24.19 25.63
CA ASP A 523 44.84 24.93 26.46
C ASP A 523 46.23 25.12 25.76
N GLY A 524 46.31 24.94 24.44
CA GLY A 524 47.51 25.13 23.63
C GLY A 524 47.40 26.33 22.70
N TYR A 525 47.59 27.54 23.24
CA TYR A 525 48.05 28.70 22.48
C TYR A 525 49.58 28.80 22.56
#